data_AF-A0A1M7JP71-F1
#
_entry.id   AF-A0A1M7JP71-F1
#
_cell.length_a   1.000
_cell.length_b   1.000
_cell.length_c   1.000
_cell.angle_alpha   90.00
_cell.angle_beta   90.00
_cell.angle_gamma   90.00
#
_symmetry.space_group_name_H-M   'P 1'
#
loop_
_entity.id
_entity.type
_entity.pdbx_description
1 polymer ?
#
loop_
_entity_poly.entity_id
_entity_poly.type
_entity_poly.pdbx_seq_one_letter_code
_entity_poly.pdbx_strand_id
1 'polypeptide(L)'
;MATKKKIISKEDIVSLYMNEVLEKGQKPKSVYHFAKENDFTETEFYAFFGTLEGLEKEIFRLFLVNTIDLLHKNSDYQEYDMKNKMLSFYFTFFEILTANRSYVLQSLKLDRNPLKNLVQLTSLRESFKEYVAEILTDDYRLEQEKFQKFQEKGIQESAWLQLMMTIKFWMDDESAAFEKTDIFIEKSVNASFELMNVAPLNHLIDFGKFLFKEKIYSKQ
;
A
#
# COMPACT_ATOMS: atom_id res chain seq x y z
N MET A 1 3.37 -29.76 35.28
CA MET A 1 3.44 -28.29 35.33
C MET A 1 2.47 -27.77 34.29
N ALA A 2 1.45 -27.01 34.68
CA ALA A 2 0.56 -26.37 33.72
C ALA A 2 1.33 -25.24 33.02
N THR A 3 1.63 -25.41 31.74
CA THR A 3 2.17 -24.34 30.89
C THR A 3 1.16 -23.19 30.88
N LYS A 4 1.55 -22.02 31.38
CA LYS A 4 0.74 -20.80 31.26
C LYS A 4 0.45 -20.58 29.77
N LYS A 5 -0.84 -20.55 29.40
CA LYS A 5 -1.26 -20.21 28.03
C LYS A 5 -0.69 -18.83 27.69
N LYS A 6 0.15 -18.73 26.66
CA LYS A 6 0.69 -17.46 26.17
C LYS A 6 -0.50 -16.60 25.73
N ILE A 7 -0.55 -15.34 26.20
CA ILE A 7 -1.55 -14.38 25.72
C ILE A 7 -1.21 -14.09 24.25
N ILE A 8 -2.16 -14.32 23.35
CA ILE A 8 -1.98 -14.09 21.92
C ILE A 8 -1.93 -12.59 21.63
N SER A 9 -0.95 -12.17 20.82
CA SER A 9 -0.80 -10.79 20.36
C SER A 9 -1.45 -10.57 19.00
N LYS A 10 -1.57 -9.30 18.60
CA LYS A 10 -2.03 -8.91 17.26
C LYS A 10 -1.11 -9.49 16.17
N GLU A 11 0.20 -9.46 16.42
CA GLU A 11 1.24 -9.95 15.52
C GLU A 11 1.22 -11.47 15.39
N ASP A 12 0.92 -12.19 16.48
CA ASP A 12 0.71 -13.64 16.45
C ASP A 12 -0.49 -13.98 15.54
N ILE A 13 -1.63 -13.29 15.68
CA ILE A 13 -2.83 -13.50 14.84
C ILE A 13 -2.55 -13.22 13.36
N VAL A 14 -1.85 -12.13 13.05
CA VAL A 14 -1.42 -11.79 11.68
C VAL A 14 -0.56 -12.92 11.10
N SER A 15 0.43 -13.37 11.86
CA SER A 15 1.37 -14.41 11.42
C SER A 15 0.66 -15.75 11.18
N LEU A 16 -0.24 -16.14 12.08
CA LEU A 16 -1.07 -17.35 11.94
C LEU A 16 -1.96 -17.28 10.70
N TYR A 17 -2.60 -16.15 10.44
CA TYR A 17 -3.43 -15.97 9.25
C TYR A 17 -2.61 -16.04 7.97
N MET A 18 -1.46 -15.35 7.91
CA MET A 18 -0.59 -15.39 6.74
C MET A 18 -0.11 -16.81 6.43
N ASN A 19 0.32 -17.55 7.46
CA ASN A 19 0.72 -18.95 7.33
C ASN A 19 -0.43 -19.84 6.87
N GLU A 20 -1.62 -19.68 7.44
CA GLU A 20 -2.78 -20.47 7.06
C GLU A 20 -3.18 -20.26 5.60
N VAL A 21 -3.15 -19.02 5.11
CA VAL A 21 -3.38 -18.73 3.68
C VAL A 21 -2.32 -19.43 2.84
N LEU A 22 -1.04 -19.32 3.18
CA LEU A 22 0.07 -19.94 2.44
C LEU A 22 -0.03 -21.46 2.40
N GLU A 23 -0.32 -22.10 3.53
CA GLU A 23 -0.39 -23.56 3.64
C GLU A 23 -1.63 -24.15 2.98
N LYS A 24 -2.80 -23.52 3.17
CA LYS A 24 -4.08 -24.08 2.72
C LYS A 24 -4.49 -23.62 1.32
N GLY A 25 -3.85 -22.61 0.76
CA GLY A 25 -4.24 -22.09 -0.55
C GLY A 25 -5.52 -21.24 -0.53
N GLN A 26 -6.11 -20.98 0.63
CA GLN A 26 -7.43 -20.36 0.78
C GLN A 26 -7.57 -19.59 2.09
N LYS A 27 -8.54 -18.67 2.15
CA LYS A 27 -8.89 -17.93 3.37
C LYS A 27 -9.57 -18.87 4.38
N PRO A 28 -9.41 -18.63 5.70
CA PRO A 28 -10.22 -19.30 6.70
C PRO A 28 -11.72 -19.06 6.43
N LYS A 29 -12.54 -20.09 6.67
CA LYS A 29 -13.99 -20.03 6.35
C LYS A 29 -14.77 -19.07 7.26
N SER A 30 -14.26 -18.83 8.46
CA SER A 30 -14.89 -18.02 9.51
C SER A 30 -13.88 -17.75 10.61
N VAL A 31 -14.13 -16.72 11.44
CA VAL A 31 -13.33 -16.47 12.65
C VAL A 31 -13.34 -17.69 13.58
N TYR A 32 -14.49 -18.36 13.73
CA TYR A 32 -14.59 -19.62 14.51
C TYR A 32 -13.60 -20.69 14.06
N HIS A 33 -13.56 -21.00 12.75
CA HIS A 33 -12.64 -22.01 12.22
C HIS A 33 -11.19 -21.59 12.42
N PHE A 34 -10.88 -20.33 12.10
CA PHE A 34 -9.54 -19.78 12.24
C PHE A 34 -9.04 -19.85 13.69
N ALA A 35 -9.85 -19.39 14.64
CA ALA A 35 -9.50 -19.40 16.06
C ALA A 35 -9.32 -20.84 16.59
N LYS A 36 -10.24 -21.74 16.21
CA LYS A 36 -10.21 -23.16 16.63
C LYS A 36 -8.99 -23.90 16.08
N GLU A 37 -8.61 -23.68 14.83
CA GLU A 37 -7.46 -24.35 14.22
C GLU A 37 -6.11 -23.85 14.77
N ASN A 38 -6.09 -22.67 15.38
CA ASN A 38 -4.88 -22.03 15.90
C ASN A 38 -4.89 -21.88 17.44
N ASP A 39 -5.75 -22.64 18.14
CA ASP A 39 -5.82 -22.76 19.61
C ASP A 39 -6.09 -21.45 20.40
N PHE A 40 -6.85 -20.52 19.81
CA PHE A 40 -7.34 -19.32 20.48
C PHE A 40 -8.87 -19.15 20.35
N THR A 41 -9.42 -18.21 21.11
CA THR A 41 -10.87 -17.95 21.14
C THR A 41 -11.27 -16.84 20.18
N GLU A 42 -12.52 -16.83 19.74
CA GLU A 42 -13.05 -15.70 18.96
C GLU A 42 -12.97 -14.38 19.75
N THR A 43 -13.14 -14.42 21.08
CA THR A 43 -12.98 -13.24 21.93
C THR A 43 -11.56 -12.66 21.85
N GLU A 44 -10.54 -13.51 21.84
CA GLU A 44 -9.15 -13.10 21.63
C GLU A 44 -8.94 -12.53 20.21
N PHE A 45 -9.61 -13.06 19.19
CA PHE A 45 -9.61 -12.46 17.84
C PHE A 45 -10.21 -11.05 17.85
N TYR A 46 -11.43 -10.93 18.38
CA TYR A 46 -12.23 -9.72 18.37
C TYR A 46 -11.66 -8.59 19.23
N ALA A 47 -10.72 -8.91 20.13
CA ALA A 47 -9.93 -7.90 20.84
C ALA A 47 -9.05 -7.05 19.90
N PHE A 48 -8.70 -7.58 18.71
CA PHE A 48 -7.83 -6.91 17.74
C PHE A 48 -8.48 -6.67 16.38
N PHE A 49 -9.35 -7.58 15.92
CA PHE A 49 -9.91 -7.57 14.57
C PHE A 49 -11.41 -7.83 14.59
N GLY A 50 -12.20 -6.98 13.93
CA GLY A 50 -13.66 -7.17 13.83
C GLY A 50 -14.06 -8.29 12.85
N THR A 51 -13.27 -8.54 11.82
CA THR A 51 -13.54 -9.54 10.77
C THR A 51 -12.23 -10.06 10.16
N LEU A 52 -12.28 -11.20 9.46
CA LEU A 52 -11.14 -11.69 8.66
C LEU A 52 -10.75 -10.69 7.55
N GLU A 53 -11.72 -10.00 6.95
CA GLU A 53 -11.45 -8.96 5.95
C GLU A 53 -10.71 -7.75 6.59
N GLY A 54 -11.07 -7.38 7.81
CA GLY A 54 -10.35 -6.34 8.57
C GLY A 54 -8.91 -6.73 8.87
N LEU A 55 -8.67 -8.00 9.19
CA LEU A 55 -7.33 -8.56 9.34
C LEU A 55 -6.52 -8.51 8.04
N GLU A 56 -7.11 -8.90 6.90
CA GLU A 56 -6.45 -8.83 5.59
C GLU A 56 -6.03 -7.41 5.22
N LYS A 57 -6.92 -6.42 5.45
CA LYS A 57 -6.63 -5.00 5.25
C LYS A 57 -5.49 -4.52 6.14
N GLU A 58 -5.49 -4.97 7.39
CA GLU A 58 -4.44 -4.62 8.34
C GLU A 58 -3.08 -5.16 7.92
N ILE A 59 -3.00 -6.38 7.36
CA ILE A 59 -1.71 -6.96 6.92
C ILE A 59 -1.03 -6.06 5.89
N PHE A 60 -1.76 -5.58 4.88
CA PHE A 60 -1.19 -4.64 3.90
C PHE A 60 -0.84 -3.28 4.51
N ARG A 61 -1.63 -2.80 5.47
CA ARG A 61 -1.30 -1.57 6.22
C ARG A 61 0.00 -1.74 7.03
N LEU A 62 0.21 -2.90 7.65
CA LEU A 62 1.42 -3.21 8.41
C LEU A 62 2.67 -3.23 7.54
N PHE A 63 2.60 -3.65 6.28
CA PHE A 63 3.75 -3.52 5.36
C PHE A 63 4.19 -2.07 5.23
N LEU A 64 3.24 -1.14 5.06
CA LEU A 64 3.53 0.30 4.98
C LEU A 64 4.03 0.87 6.30
N VAL A 65 3.41 0.51 7.42
CA VAL A 65 3.84 0.98 8.75
C VAL A 65 5.29 0.55 9.00
N ASN A 66 5.61 -0.71 8.73
CA ASN A 66 6.97 -1.23 8.86
C ASN A 66 7.96 -0.53 7.92
N THR A 67 7.53 -0.13 6.71
CA THR A 67 8.35 0.69 5.81
C THR A 67 8.70 2.03 6.45
N ILE A 68 7.69 2.76 6.92
CA ILE A 68 7.87 4.10 7.50
C ILE A 68 8.73 4.02 8.77
N ASP A 69 8.49 3.01 9.61
CA ASP A 69 9.28 2.76 10.82
C ASP A 69 10.75 2.45 10.50
N LEU A 70 11.04 1.74 9.41
CA LEU A 70 12.41 1.49 8.96
C LEU A 70 13.07 2.75 8.40
N LEU A 71 12.35 3.57 7.62
CA LEU A 71 12.85 4.83 7.10
C LEU A 71 13.22 5.81 8.22
N HIS A 72 12.38 5.91 9.24
CA HIS A 72 12.61 6.80 10.39
C HIS A 72 13.79 6.38 11.28
N LYS A 73 14.32 5.16 11.14
CA LYS A 73 15.57 4.75 11.81
C LYS A 73 16.81 5.38 11.17
N ASN A 74 16.71 5.83 9.93
CA ASN A 74 17.76 6.60 9.28
C ASN A 74 17.59 8.10 9.61
N SER A 75 18.55 8.67 10.35
CA SER A 75 18.53 10.10 10.70
C SER A 75 18.47 11.01 9.47
N ASP A 76 19.13 10.59 8.39
CA ASP A 76 19.29 11.42 7.20
C ASP A 76 17.98 11.52 6.41
N TYR A 77 17.05 10.59 6.62
CA TYR A 77 15.74 10.58 5.95
C TYR A 77 14.93 11.86 6.23
N GLN A 78 15.10 12.48 7.40
CA GLN A 78 14.37 13.71 7.74
C GLN A 78 14.74 14.87 6.81
N GLU A 79 16.01 14.94 6.40
CA GLU A 79 16.57 15.98 5.54
C GLU A 79 16.31 15.74 4.05
N TYR A 80 15.72 14.61 3.68
CA TYR A 80 15.42 14.31 2.29
C TYR A 80 14.27 15.20 1.77
N ASP A 81 14.43 15.66 0.53
CA ASP A 81 13.33 16.25 -0.22
C ASP A 81 12.22 15.22 -0.50
N MET A 82 11.06 15.70 -0.97
CA MET A 82 9.91 14.84 -1.24
C MET A 82 10.23 13.71 -2.23
N LYS A 83 11.08 13.97 -3.23
CA LYS A 83 11.46 13.00 -4.26
C LYS A 83 12.27 11.86 -3.66
N ASN A 84 13.29 12.18 -2.88
CA ASN A 84 14.14 11.20 -2.22
C ASN A 84 13.36 10.44 -1.15
N LYS A 85 12.46 11.09 -0.39
CA LYS A 85 11.54 10.40 0.53
C LYS A 85 10.64 9.39 -0.20
N MET A 86 10.13 9.76 -1.37
CA MET A 86 9.33 8.87 -2.20
C MET A 86 10.16 7.68 -2.72
N LEU A 87 11.35 7.92 -3.27
CA LEU A 87 12.26 6.86 -3.72
C LEU A 87 12.60 5.89 -2.59
N SER A 88 13.02 6.41 -1.43
CA SER A 88 13.35 5.58 -0.26
C SER A 88 12.14 4.75 0.18
N PHE A 89 10.94 5.33 0.18
CA PHE A 89 9.72 4.57 0.45
C PHE A 89 9.52 3.41 -0.52
N TYR A 90 9.60 3.66 -1.82
CA TYR A 90 9.39 2.60 -2.80
C TYR A 90 10.40 1.46 -2.63
N PHE A 91 11.70 1.76 -2.54
CA PHE A 91 12.70 0.70 -2.35
C PHE A 91 12.46 -0.10 -1.07
N THR A 92 12.29 0.56 0.08
CA THR A 92 12.05 -0.15 1.36
C THR A 92 10.71 -0.90 1.39
N PHE A 93 9.65 -0.34 0.81
CA PHE A 93 8.34 -1.01 0.74
C PHE A 93 8.42 -2.28 -0.11
N PHE A 94 9.08 -2.23 -1.26
CA PHE A 94 9.22 -3.38 -2.15
C PHE A 94 10.19 -4.44 -1.61
N GLU A 95 11.19 -4.07 -0.80
CA GLU A 95 11.98 -5.02 -0.01
C GLU A 95 11.10 -5.79 1.00
N ILE A 96 10.22 -5.09 1.73
CA ILE A 96 9.27 -5.72 2.67
C ILE A 96 8.29 -6.62 1.94
N LEU A 97 7.73 -6.19 0.81
CA LEU A 97 6.86 -7.04 0.00
C LEU A 97 7.61 -8.26 -0.54
N THR A 98 8.88 -8.10 -0.91
CA THR A 98 9.75 -9.19 -1.37
C THR A 98 10.01 -10.22 -0.26
N ALA A 99 10.28 -9.76 0.96
CA ALA A 99 10.39 -10.65 2.13
C ALA A 99 9.10 -11.44 2.41
N ASN A 100 7.94 -10.93 1.97
CA ASN A 100 6.61 -11.53 2.13
C ASN A 100 5.99 -11.99 0.80
N ARG A 101 6.80 -12.22 -0.24
CA ARG A 101 6.33 -12.33 -1.63
C ARG A 101 5.26 -13.39 -1.83
N SER A 102 5.45 -14.59 -1.27
CA SER A 102 4.51 -15.70 -1.42
C SER A 102 3.12 -15.30 -0.93
N TYR A 103 3.03 -14.63 0.22
CA TYR A 103 1.75 -14.21 0.78
C TYR A 103 1.11 -13.13 -0.10
N VAL A 104 1.88 -12.12 -0.49
CA VAL A 104 1.38 -11.00 -1.32
C VAL A 104 0.84 -11.50 -2.66
N LEU A 105 1.61 -12.35 -3.36
CA LEU A 105 1.19 -12.91 -4.65
C LEU A 105 -0.06 -13.77 -4.53
N GLN A 106 -0.11 -14.62 -3.51
CA GLN A 106 -1.23 -15.51 -3.31
C GLN A 106 -2.49 -14.74 -2.91
N SER A 107 -2.37 -13.81 -1.96
CA SER A 107 -3.46 -12.94 -1.50
C SER A 107 -4.04 -12.08 -2.63
N LEU A 108 -3.19 -11.52 -3.50
CA LEU A 108 -3.65 -10.67 -4.62
C LEU A 108 -4.16 -11.45 -5.84
N LYS A 109 -3.99 -12.78 -5.87
CA LYS A 109 -4.48 -13.68 -6.92
C LYS A 109 -5.55 -14.66 -6.42
N LEU A 110 -5.97 -14.54 -5.17
CA LEU A 110 -6.78 -15.56 -4.50
C LEU A 110 -8.21 -15.62 -5.04
N ASP A 111 -8.86 -14.47 -5.19
CA ASP A 111 -10.19 -14.41 -5.79
C ASP A 111 -10.08 -14.23 -7.31
N ARG A 112 -10.95 -14.92 -8.06
CA ARG A 112 -11.05 -14.75 -9.52
C ARG A 112 -11.52 -13.34 -9.91
N ASN A 113 -12.22 -12.65 -9.01
CA ASN A 113 -12.63 -11.26 -9.18
C ASN A 113 -11.51 -10.31 -8.72
N PRO A 114 -10.84 -9.60 -9.64
CA PRO A 114 -9.76 -8.68 -9.29
C PRO A 114 -10.20 -7.58 -8.33
N LEU A 115 -11.45 -7.13 -8.40
CA LEU A 115 -11.96 -6.07 -7.53
C LEU A 115 -11.94 -6.49 -6.06
N LYS A 116 -12.23 -7.76 -5.76
CA LYS A 116 -12.18 -8.27 -4.38
C LYS A 116 -10.75 -8.33 -3.84
N ASN A 117 -9.77 -8.64 -4.70
CA ASN A 117 -8.36 -8.60 -4.33
C ASN A 117 -7.84 -7.16 -4.13
N LEU A 118 -8.56 -6.14 -4.62
CA LEU A 118 -8.23 -4.73 -4.36
C LEU A 118 -8.84 -4.22 -3.05
N VAL A 119 -9.93 -4.82 -2.55
CA VAL A 119 -10.59 -4.39 -1.30
C VAL A 119 -9.64 -4.51 -0.10
N GLN A 120 -8.80 -5.54 -0.06
CA GLN A 120 -7.77 -5.72 0.98
C GLN A 120 -6.68 -4.63 0.96
N LEU A 121 -6.56 -3.85 -0.12
CA LEU A 121 -5.60 -2.74 -0.21
C LEU A 121 -6.19 -1.41 0.32
N THR A 122 -7.43 -1.39 0.80
CA THR A 122 -8.10 -0.13 1.18
C THR A 122 -7.39 0.59 2.32
N SER A 123 -7.03 -0.12 3.40
CA SER A 123 -6.31 0.49 4.52
C SER A 123 -4.88 0.90 4.16
N LEU A 124 -4.22 0.13 3.27
CA LEU A 124 -2.94 0.54 2.69
C LEU A 124 -3.09 1.84 1.90
N ARG A 125 -4.15 1.98 1.07
CA ARG A 125 -4.41 3.19 0.29
C ARG A 125 -4.59 4.41 1.18
N GLU A 126 -5.37 4.30 2.24
CA GLU A 126 -5.61 5.39 3.18
C GLU A 126 -4.30 5.85 3.81
N SER A 127 -3.55 4.94 4.46
CA SER A 127 -2.28 5.27 5.09
C SER A 127 -1.19 5.72 4.11
N PHE A 128 -1.19 5.21 2.88
CA PHE A 128 -0.25 5.66 1.86
C PHE A 128 -0.55 7.10 1.42
N LYS A 129 -1.82 7.45 1.25
CA LYS A 129 -2.19 8.84 0.89
C LYS A 129 -1.89 9.81 2.03
N GLU A 130 -2.04 9.38 3.28
CA GLU A 130 -1.62 10.14 4.46
C GLU A 130 -0.11 10.37 4.42
N TYR A 131 0.70 9.31 4.25
CA TYR A 131 2.14 9.41 4.08
C TYR A 131 2.55 10.38 2.95
N VAL A 132 1.90 10.28 1.78
CA VAL A 132 2.16 11.19 0.63
C VAL A 132 1.89 12.65 1.01
N ALA A 133 0.83 12.93 1.78
CA ALA A 133 0.52 14.29 2.24
C ALA A 133 1.50 14.79 3.31
N GLU A 134 2.04 13.90 4.15
CA GLU A 134 3.06 14.23 5.15
C GLU A 134 4.40 14.62 4.53
N ILE A 135 4.87 13.87 3.52
CA ILE A 135 6.15 14.18 2.86
C ILE A 135 6.06 15.36 1.87
N LEU A 136 4.85 15.82 1.57
CA LEU A 136 4.59 17.03 0.80
C LEU A 136 4.81 18.26 1.70
N THR A 137 6.06 18.69 1.80
CA THR A 137 6.52 19.77 2.71
C THR A 137 5.86 21.11 2.43
N ASP A 138 5.80 21.97 3.46
CA ASP A 138 5.33 23.35 3.30
C ASP A 138 6.21 24.14 2.34
N ASP A 139 7.51 23.87 2.27
CA ASP A 139 8.41 24.48 1.28
C ASP A 139 7.96 24.17 -0.15
N TYR A 140 7.61 22.91 -0.44
CA TYR A 140 7.07 22.55 -1.75
C TYR A 140 5.73 23.23 -2.05
N ARG A 141 4.88 23.39 -1.02
CA ARG A 141 3.60 24.10 -1.12
C ARG A 141 3.78 25.61 -1.30
N LEU A 142 4.85 26.18 -0.74
CA LEU A 142 5.20 27.61 -0.81
C LEU A 142 5.91 27.97 -2.11
N GLU A 143 6.80 27.11 -2.61
CA GLU A 143 7.45 27.25 -3.93
C GLU A 143 6.42 27.33 -5.06
N GLN A 144 5.30 26.62 -4.90
CA GLN A 144 4.17 26.66 -5.79
C GLN A 144 3.17 27.72 -5.29
N GLU A 145 3.34 29.01 -5.64
CA GLU A 145 2.47 30.14 -5.23
C GLU A 145 0.95 29.91 -5.41
N LYS A 146 0.55 28.88 -6.18
CA LYS A 146 -0.83 28.51 -6.49
C LYS A 146 -1.23 27.14 -5.91
N PHE A 147 -0.52 26.64 -4.90
CA PHE A 147 -0.81 25.33 -4.31
C PHE A 147 -2.20 25.32 -3.65
N GLN A 148 -3.08 24.45 -4.13
CA GLN A 148 -4.47 24.37 -3.66
C GLN A 148 -4.78 22.96 -3.15
N LYS A 149 -5.73 22.84 -2.22
CA LYS A 149 -6.19 21.55 -1.66
C LYS A 149 -6.57 20.51 -2.73
N PHE A 150 -7.05 20.94 -3.90
CA PHE A 150 -7.36 20.02 -4.99
C PHE A 150 -6.11 19.43 -5.67
N GLN A 151 -4.99 20.17 -5.69
CA GLN A 151 -3.72 19.73 -6.24
C GLN A 151 -3.09 18.68 -5.34
N GLU A 152 -3.11 18.90 -4.01
CA GLU A 152 -2.73 17.89 -3.02
C GLU A 152 -3.49 16.58 -3.22
N LYS A 153 -4.82 16.66 -3.33
CA LYS A 153 -5.65 15.49 -3.64
C LYS A 153 -5.26 14.84 -4.97
N GLY A 154 -4.97 15.64 -5.99
CA GLY A 154 -4.48 15.15 -7.29
C GLY A 154 -3.19 14.35 -7.15
N ILE A 155 -2.21 14.88 -6.41
CA ILE A 155 -0.91 14.24 -6.13
C ILE A 155 -1.11 12.93 -5.35
N GLN A 156 -1.94 12.92 -4.31
CA GLN A 156 -2.22 11.71 -3.53
C GLN A 156 -2.83 10.60 -4.40
N GLU A 157 -3.79 10.94 -5.27
CA GLU A 157 -4.43 9.96 -6.15
C GLU A 157 -3.49 9.48 -7.26
N SER A 158 -2.65 10.35 -7.82
CA SER A 158 -1.64 9.95 -8.82
C SER A 158 -0.55 9.08 -8.20
N ALA A 159 -0.09 9.41 -6.98
CA ALA A 159 0.85 8.58 -6.24
C ALA A 159 0.27 7.20 -5.95
N TRP A 160 -1.01 7.11 -5.56
CA TRP A 160 -1.69 5.83 -5.36
C TRP A 160 -1.73 5.01 -6.64
N LEU A 161 -2.06 5.64 -7.78
CA LEU A 161 -2.03 4.98 -9.08
C LEU A 161 -0.61 4.46 -9.41
N GLN A 162 0.42 5.25 -9.17
CA GLN A 162 1.82 4.84 -9.35
C GLN A 162 2.17 3.64 -8.47
N LEU A 163 1.78 3.63 -7.20
CA LEU A 163 1.98 2.49 -6.30
C LEU A 163 1.30 1.23 -6.85
N MET A 164 0.06 1.34 -7.31
CA MET A 164 -0.67 0.22 -7.91
C MET A 164 0.02 -0.33 -9.18
N MET A 165 0.52 0.56 -10.05
CA MET A 165 1.27 0.15 -11.24
C MET A 165 2.59 -0.53 -10.87
N THR A 166 3.29 -0.03 -9.84
CA THR A 166 4.54 -0.61 -9.35
C THR A 166 4.29 -1.99 -8.72
N ILE A 167 3.23 -2.15 -7.92
CA ILE A 167 2.83 -3.45 -7.36
C ILE A 167 2.56 -4.43 -8.52
N LYS A 168 1.80 -4.00 -9.52
CA LYS A 168 1.50 -4.86 -10.67
C LYS A 168 2.77 -5.27 -11.43
N PHE A 169 3.69 -4.33 -11.66
CA PHE A 169 4.96 -4.58 -12.33
C PHE A 169 5.81 -5.58 -11.52
N TRP A 170 6.00 -5.36 -10.22
CA TRP A 170 6.75 -6.23 -9.33
C TRP A 170 6.17 -7.65 -9.21
N MET A 171 4.84 -7.78 -9.28
CA MET A 171 4.19 -9.09 -9.29
C MET A 171 4.51 -9.92 -10.54
N ASP A 172 4.83 -9.25 -11.65
CA ASP A 172 5.15 -9.87 -12.94
C ASP A 172 6.67 -9.90 -13.21
N ASP A 173 7.48 -9.30 -12.34
CA ASP A 173 8.92 -9.23 -12.50
C ASP A 173 9.59 -10.57 -12.17
N GLU A 174 10.20 -11.17 -13.18
CA GLU A 174 10.95 -12.43 -13.13
C GLU A 174 12.48 -12.21 -13.16
N SER A 175 12.95 -10.96 -13.13
CA SER A 175 14.38 -10.66 -13.07
C SER A 175 15.00 -11.07 -11.72
N ALA A 176 16.30 -11.36 -11.75
CA ALA A 176 17.04 -11.69 -10.53
C ALA A 176 16.94 -10.54 -9.53
N ALA A 177 16.57 -10.86 -8.29
CA ALA A 177 16.39 -9.89 -7.21
C ALA A 177 15.44 -8.72 -7.52
N PHE A 178 14.56 -8.85 -8.52
CA PHE A 178 13.62 -7.80 -8.93
C PHE A 178 14.28 -6.51 -9.47
N GLU A 179 15.46 -6.63 -10.09
CA GLU A 179 16.20 -5.50 -10.68
C GLU A 179 15.34 -4.64 -11.63
N LYS A 180 14.43 -5.24 -12.40
CA LYS A 180 13.55 -4.47 -13.29
C LYS A 180 12.54 -3.63 -12.50
N THR A 181 12.09 -4.10 -11.34
CA THR A 181 11.21 -3.33 -10.45
C THR A 181 11.95 -2.12 -9.91
N ASP A 182 13.22 -2.26 -9.52
CA ASP A 182 14.04 -1.13 -9.07
C ASP A 182 14.20 -0.07 -10.17
N ILE A 183 14.49 -0.51 -11.40
CA ILE A 183 14.56 0.36 -12.58
C ILE A 183 13.20 1.05 -12.83
N PHE A 184 12.09 0.32 -12.68
CA PHE A 184 10.75 0.87 -12.85
C PHE A 184 10.45 1.95 -11.79
N ILE A 185 10.79 1.70 -10.53
CA ILE A 185 10.65 2.65 -9.43
C ILE A 185 11.40 3.94 -9.75
N GLU A 186 12.69 3.83 -10.08
CA GLU A 186 13.53 5.00 -10.38
C GLU A 186 12.95 5.82 -11.54
N LYS A 187 12.62 5.16 -12.66
CA LYS A 187 12.10 5.83 -13.85
C LYS A 187 10.73 6.46 -13.62
N SER A 188 9.82 5.74 -12.97
CA SER A 188 8.45 6.21 -12.76
C SER A 188 8.38 7.37 -11.76
N VAL A 189 9.14 7.30 -10.65
CA VAL A 189 9.22 8.40 -9.68
C VAL A 189 9.86 9.63 -10.32
N ASN A 190 10.99 9.48 -11.02
CA ASN A 190 11.62 10.60 -11.72
C ASN A 190 10.66 11.28 -12.70
N ALA A 191 9.97 10.49 -13.53
CA ALA A 191 9.01 11.01 -14.50
C ALA A 191 7.84 11.75 -13.82
N SER A 192 7.31 11.23 -12.71
CA SER A 192 6.22 11.89 -11.98
C SER A 192 6.63 13.26 -11.42
N PHE A 193 7.85 13.38 -10.87
CA PHE A 193 8.37 14.67 -10.37
C PHE A 193 8.69 15.64 -11.51
N GLU A 194 9.25 15.17 -12.63
CA GLU A 194 9.45 15.99 -13.83
C GLU A 194 8.11 16.55 -14.35
N LEU A 195 7.06 15.73 -14.41
CA LEU A 195 5.73 16.15 -14.82
C LEU A 195 5.12 17.19 -13.88
N MET A 196 5.30 17.02 -12.56
CA MET A 196 4.85 17.99 -11.56
C MET A 196 5.55 19.35 -11.69
N ASN A 197 6.82 19.36 -12.09
CA ASN A 197 7.62 20.58 -12.25
C ASN A 197 7.38 21.30 -13.59
N VAL A 198 7.00 20.58 -14.64
CA VAL A 198 6.87 21.12 -16.00
C VAL A 198 5.44 21.57 -16.32
N ALA A 199 4.42 20.86 -15.84
CA ALA A 199 3.03 21.13 -16.19
C ALA A 199 2.26 21.73 -15.01
N PRO A 200 1.55 22.86 -15.18
CA PRO A 200 0.53 23.26 -14.21
C PRO A 200 -0.49 22.13 -14.10
N LEU A 201 -0.57 21.47 -12.94
CA LEU A 201 -1.51 20.38 -12.63
C LEU A 201 -2.95 20.71 -13.08
N ASN A 202 -3.29 22.01 -13.11
CA ASN A 202 -4.52 22.57 -13.62
C ASN A 202 -4.85 22.09 -15.05
N HIS A 203 -3.89 22.00 -15.97
CA HIS A 203 -4.13 21.57 -17.35
C HIS A 203 -4.45 20.07 -17.45
N LEU A 204 -3.79 19.22 -16.64
CA LEU A 204 -4.09 17.78 -16.58
C LEU A 204 -5.49 17.54 -16.01
N ILE A 205 -5.86 18.32 -14.98
CA ILE A 205 -7.19 18.26 -14.38
C ILE A 205 -8.26 18.77 -15.34
N ASP A 206 -8.01 19.87 -16.05
CA ASP A 206 -8.94 20.40 -17.05
C ASP A 206 -9.09 19.45 -18.25
N PHE A 207 -8.02 18.76 -18.64
CA PHE A 207 -8.10 17.65 -19.60
C PHE A 207 -8.92 16.48 -19.06
N GLY A 208 -8.74 16.09 -17.79
CA GLY A 208 -9.58 15.08 -17.13
C GLY A 208 -11.06 15.47 -17.07
N LYS A 209 -11.37 16.73 -16.74
CA LYS A 209 -12.74 17.29 -16.78
C LYS A 209 -13.30 17.25 -18.20
N PHE A 210 -12.49 17.58 -19.21
CA PHE A 210 -12.89 17.49 -20.60
C PHE A 210 -13.23 16.06 -21.00
N LEU A 211 -12.35 15.09 -20.74
CA LEU A 211 -12.60 13.67 -21.05
C LEU A 211 -13.85 13.14 -20.32
N PHE A 212 -14.07 13.53 -19.07
CA PHE A 212 -15.27 13.17 -18.31
C PHE A 212 -16.53 13.78 -18.94
N LYS A 213 -16.49 15.06 -19.34
CA LYS A 213 -17.57 15.70 -20.08
C LYS A 213 -17.84 14.98 -21.39
N GLU A 214 -16.84 14.74 -22.23
CA GLU A 214 -17.02 14.03 -23.50
C GLU A 214 -17.62 12.64 -23.29
N LYS A 215 -17.14 11.87 -22.31
CA LYS A 215 -17.63 10.51 -22.07
C LYS A 215 -19.07 10.46 -21.53
N ILE A 216 -19.54 11.50 -20.85
CA ILE A 216 -20.90 11.58 -20.29
C ILE A 216 -21.86 12.26 -21.27
N TYR A 217 -21.42 13.31 -21.96
CA TYR A 217 -22.26 14.11 -22.86
C TYR A 217 -22.26 13.58 -24.30
N SER A 218 -21.31 12.74 -24.74
CA SER A 218 -21.38 12.08 -26.06
C SER A 218 -22.29 10.83 -26.09
N LYS A 219 -23.04 10.56 -25.02
CA LYS A 219 -24.04 9.49 -24.95
C LYS A 219 -25.49 9.98 -25.10
N GLN A 220 -25.70 11.15 -25.71
CA GLN A 220 -27.01 11.59 -26.20
C GLN A 220 -27.10 11.46 -27.71
#